data_AF-A0A1B2EZ60-F1
#
_entry.id   AF-A0A1B2EZ60-F1
#
_cell.length_a   1.000
_cell.length_b   1.000
_cell.length_c   1.000
_cell.angle_alpha   90.00
_cell.angle_beta   90.00
_cell.angle_gamma   90.00
#
_symmetry.space_group_name_H-M   'P 1'
#
loop_
_entity.id
_entity.type
_entity.pdbx_description
1 polymer ?
#
loop_
_entity_poly.entity_id
_entity_poly.type
_entity_poly.pdbx_seq_one_letter_code
_entity_poly.pdbx_strand_id
1 'polypeptide(L)'
;MAERRFTDTLEEKLALISPTVKAIEFGGDRPYLGELQTLLRQHLASLVVLFERDPGLDAATADLYAAAAAVVNDSTKACQPLARKRRLLKEAQARFHERIATARPNERNPSAPWRRNELFLAA
;
A
#
# COMPACT_ATOMS: atom_id res chain seq x y z
N MET A 1 -4.67 26.83 4.14
CA MET A 1 -3.50 26.46 4.97
C MET A 1 -3.53 24.97 5.33
N ALA A 2 -4.61 24.46 5.93
CA ALA A 2 -4.75 23.02 6.27
C ALA A 2 -4.80 22.10 5.04
N GLU A 3 -5.56 22.48 4.01
CA GLU A 3 -5.67 21.73 2.75
C GLU A 3 -4.31 21.55 2.05
N ARG A 4 -3.53 22.64 1.91
CA ARG A 4 -2.17 22.57 1.33
C ARG A 4 -1.25 21.63 2.13
N ARG A 5 -1.29 21.71 3.46
CA ARG A 5 -0.52 20.79 4.33
C ARG A 5 -0.94 19.33 4.18
N PHE A 6 -2.23 19.07 4.00
CA PHE A 6 -2.72 17.72 3.72
C PHE A 6 -2.22 17.21 2.37
N THR A 7 -2.35 18.00 1.31
CA THR A 7 -1.87 17.65 -0.03
C THR A 7 -0.36 17.38 -0.03
N ASP A 8 0.44 18.25 0.60
CA ASP A 8 1.90 18.07 0.71
C ASP A 8 2.23 16.75 1.45
N THR A 9 1.54 16.47 2.56
CA THR A 9 1.75 15.22 3.33
C THR A 9 1.32 13.99 2.53
N LEU A 10 0.22 14.07 1.79
CA LEU A 10 -0.27 12.98 0.95
C LEU A 10 0.73 12.68 -0.18
N GLU A 11 1.19 13.70 -0.88
CA GLU A 11 2.21 13.58 -1.93
C GLU A 11 3.50 12.96 -1.38
N GLU A 12 3.96 13.38 -0.20
CA GLU A 12 5.11 12.77 0.48
C GLU A 12 4.90 11.27 0.73
N LYS A 13 3.74 10.86 1.26
CA LYS A 13 3.45 9.43 1.49
C LYS A 13 3.37 8.64 0.19
N LEU A 14 2.77 9.19 -0.86
CA LEU A 14 2.70 8.55 -2.17
C LEU A 14 4.07 8.41 -2.83
N ALA A 15 4.95 9.39 -2.62
CA ALA A 15 6.34 9.36 -3.07
C ALA A 15 7.18 8.29 -2.36
N LEU A 16 6.75 7.81 -1.19
CA LEU A 16 7.35 6.65 -0.53
C LEU A 16 6.76 5.33 -1.04
N ILE A 17 5.43 5.24 -1.21
CA ILE A 17 4.76 4.00 -1.62
C ILE A 17 5.11 3.59 -3.05
N SER A 18 5.04 4.53 -4.00
CA SER A 18 5.18 4.20 -5.42
C SER A 18 6.55 3.59 -5.77
N PRO A 19 7.69 4.12 -5.30
CA PRO A 19 8.99 3.49 -5.50
C PRO A 19 9.12 2.12 -4.82
N THR A 20 8.59 1.94 -3.60
CA THR A 20 8.63 0.65 -2.90
C THR A 20 7.86 -0.42 -3.66
N VAL A 21 6.66 -0.12 -4.14
CA VAL A 21 5.86 -1.05 -4.97
C VAL A 21 6.61 -1.41 -6.26
N LYS A 22 7.21 -0.40 -6.91
CA LYS A 22 7.98 -0.61 -8.14
C LYS A 22 9.22 -1.48 -7.91
N ALA A 23 9.92 -1.31 -6.79
CA ALA A 23 11.06 -2.14 -6.42
C ALA A 23 10.63 -3.61 -6.18
N ILE A 24 9.50 -3.84 -5.49
CA ILE A 24 8.92 -5.19 -5.34
C ILE A 24 8.56 -5.79 -6.70
N GLU A 25 8.00 -5.00 -7.62
CA GLU A 25 7.68 -5.46 -8.97
C GLU A 25 8.93 -5.93 -9.74
N PHE A 26 10.03 -5.18 -9.66
CA PHE A 26 11.29 -5.53 -10.33
C PHE A 26 11.92 -6.80 -9.74
N GLY A 27 11.67 -7.08 -8.47
CA GLY A 27 12.21 -8.25 -7.80
C GLY A 27 13.59 -7.98 -7.20
N GLY A 28 14.19 -9.03 -6.64
CA GLY A 28 15.47 -8.99 -5.94
C GLY A 28 15.66 -10.24 -5.11
N ASP A 29 16.67 -10.26 -4.25
CA ASP A 29 16.84 -11.34 -3.31
C ASP A 29 15.76 -11.31 -2.20
N ARG A 30 15.60 -12.44 -1.50
CA ARG A 30 14.54 -12.60 -0.50
C ARG A 30 14.69 -11.64 0.70
N PRO A 31 15.89 -11.41 1.26
CA PRO A 31 16.06 -10.43 2.33
C PRO A 31 15.61 -9.02 1.92
N TYR A 32 16.07 -8.53 0.77
CA TYR A 32 15.70 -7.22 0.25
C TYR A 32 14.19 -7.10 0.02
N LEU A 33 13.57 -8.11 -0.59
CA LEU A 33 12.12 -8.12 -0.81
C LEU A 33 11.32 -8.14 0.50
N GLY A 34 11.81 -8.81 1.53
CA GLY A 34 11.20 -8.80 2.87
C GLY A 34 11.27 -7.43 3.55
N GLU A 35 12.38 -6.72 3.41
CA GLU A 35 12.52 -5.34 3.87
C GLU A 35 11.53 -4.40 3.15
N LEU A 36 11.45 -4.50 1.82
CA LEU A 36 10.50 -3.71 1.03
C LEU A 36 9.04 -3.99 1.40
N GLN A 37 8.68 -5.25 1.67
CA GLN A 37 7.34 -5.61 2.14
C GLN A 37 7.03 -4.93 3.49
N THR A 38 8.00 -4.93 4.41
CA THR A 38 7.87 -4.29 5.72
C THR A 38 7.68 -2.78 5.59
N LEU A 39 8.49 -2.12 4.75
CA LEU A 39 8.37 -0.69 4.45
C LEU A 39 7.03 -0.35 3.82
N LEU A 40 6.59 -1.15 2.84
CA LEU A 40 5.28 -0.95 2.19
C LEU A 40 4.14 -0.98 3.21
N ARG A 41 4.14 -1.97 4.12
CA ARG A 41 3.15 -2.05 5.20
C ARG A 41 3.11 -0.78 6.05
N GLN A 42 4.29 -0.29 6.45
CA GLN A 42 4.42 0.92 7.27
C GLN A 42 3.92 2.16 6.53
N HIS A 43 4.31 2.33 5.26
CA HIS A 43 3.90 3.47 4.45
C HIS A 43 2.38 3.47 4.22
N LEU A 44 1.79 2.32 3.85
CA LEU A 44 0.35 2.17 3.67
C LEU A 44 -0.41 2.49 4.95
N ALA A 45 0.01 1.92 6.09
CA ALA A 45 -0.59 2.19 7.40
C ALA A 45 -0.52 3.68 7.77
N SER A 46 0.59 4.35 7.44
CA SER A 46 0.77 5.79 7.69
C SER A 46 -0.05 6.68 6.76
N LEU A 47 -0.35 6.22 5.54
CA LEU A 47 -1.15 6.97 4.57
C LEU A 47 -2.64 6.91 4.92
N VAL A 48 -3.18 5.72 5.21
CA VAL A 48 -4.63 5.57 5.42
C VAL A 48 -5.16 6.37 6.60
N VAL A 49 -4.34 6.63 7.64
CA VAL A 49 -4.75 7.44 8.79
C VAL A 49 -5.00 8.91 8.45
N LEU A 50 -4.52 9.38 7.28
CA LEU A 50 -4.78 10.72 6.77
C LEU A 50 -6.22 10.88 6.26
N PHE A 51 -6.95 9.79 6.03
CA PHE A 51 -8.30 9.80 5.47
C PHE A 51 -9.37 9.44 6.50
N GLU A 52 -10.61 9.89 6.29
CA GLU A 52 -11.78 9.38 7.01
C GLU A 52 -11.92 7.87 6.78
N ARG A 53 -12.77 7.20 7.57
CA ARG A 53 -13.00 5.75 7.38
C ARG A 53 -13.69 5.54 6.03
N ASP A 54 -12.99 4.85 5.14
CA ASP A 54 -13.47 4.52 3.79
C ASP A 54 -13.20 3.02 3.53
N PRO A 55 -14.23 2.16 3.56
CA PRO A 55 -14.08 0.73 3.32
C PRO A 55 -13.48 0.40 1.94
N GLY A 56 -13.72 1.25 0.94
CA GLY A 56 -13.18 1.07 -0.40
C GLY A 56 -11.68 1.34 -0.44
N LEU A 57 -11.21 2.38 0.26
CA LEU A 57 -9.78 2.64 0.44
C LEU A 57 -9.11 1.57 1.30
N ASP A 58 -9.75 1.13 2.38
CA ASP A 58 -9.23 0.08 3.26
C ASP A 58 -9.04 -1.23 2.46
N ALA A 59 -10.03 -1.63 1.67
CA ALA A 59 -9.95 -2.81 0.79
C ALA A 59 -8.86 -2.67 -0.28
N ALA A 60 -8.77 -1.52 -0.95
CA ALA A 60 -7.73 -1.31 -1.96
C ALA A 60 -6.31 -1.29 -1.36
N THR A 61 -6.16 -0.79 -0.13
CA THR A 61 -4.90 -0.82 0.63
C THR A 61 -4.49 -2.25 0.98
N ALA A 62 -5.44 -3.05 1.47
CA ALA A 62 -5.22 -4.46 1.78
C ALA A 62 -4.85 -5.26 0.51
N ASP A 63 -5.57 -5.04 -0.59
CA ASP A 63 -5.31 -5.69 -1.89
C ASP A 63 -3.92 -5.37 -2.43
N LEU A 64 -3.48 -4.10 -2.35
CA LEU A 64 -2.15 -3.69 -2.78
C LEU A 64 -1.07 -4.41 -1.96
N TYR A 65 -1.22 -4.46 -0.64
CA TYR A 65 -0.28 -5.15 0.22
C TYR A 65 -0.27 -6.67 -0.05
N ALA A 66 -1.44 -7.30 -0.20
CA ALA A 66 -1.54 -8.73 -0.50
C ALA A 66 -0.90 -9.10 -1.85
N ALA A 67 -1.12 -8.27 -2.88
CA ALA A 67 -0.49 -8.48 -4.18
C ALA A 67 1.05 -8.34 -4.11
N ALA A 68 1.56 -7.39 -3.33
CA ALA A 68 2.99 -7.24 -3.09
C ALA A 68 3.55 -8.44 -2.31
N ALA A 69 2.88 -8.86 -1.23
CA ALA A 69 3.24 -10.03 -0.44
C ALA A 69 3.30 -11.30 -1.30
N ALA A 70 2.36 -11.48 -2.24
CA ALA A 70 2.38 -12.61 -3.18
C ALA A 70 3.62 -12.62 -4.08
N VAL A 71 4.10 -11.44 -4.51
CA VAL A 71 5.36 -11.33 -5.28
C VAL A 71 6.56 -11.72 -4.41
N VAL A 72 6.61 -11.21 -3.17
CA VAL A 72 7.72 -11.47 -2.23
C VAL A 72 7.77 -12.94 -1.80
N ASN A 73 6.64 -13.51 -1.40
CA ASN A 73 6.55 -14.86 -0.86
C ASN A 73 6.83 -15.93 -1.93
N ASP A 74 6.40 -15.69 -3.16
CA ASP A 74 6.54 -16.65 -4.25
C ASP A 74 7.81 -16.41 -5.10
N SER A 75 8.76 -15.63 -4.58
CA SER A 75 10.12 -15.47 -5.14
C SER A 75 10.94 -16.76 -5.07
N THR A 76 10.56 -17.70 -4.19
CA THR A 76 11.31 -18.94 -3.93
C THR A 76 10.60 -20.21 -4.40
N LYS A 77 9.26 -20.23 -4.46
CA LYS A 77 8.47 -21.44 -4.77
C LYS A 77 8.02 -21.52 -6.23
N ALA A 78 7.98 -20.39 -6.94
CA ALA A 78 7.48 -20.27 -8.32
C ALA A 78 6.09 -20.91 -8.55
N CYS A 79 5.21 -20.89 -7.53
CA CYS A 79 3.86 -21.47 -7.57
C CYS A 79 2.92 -20.82 -8.58
N GLN A 80 3.15 -19.55 -8.93
CA GLN A 80 2.37 -18.80 -9.90
C GLN A 80 3.30 -18.07 -10.89
N PRO A 81 2.93 -17.94 -12.18
CA PRO A 81 3.71 -17.20 -13.15
C PRO A 81 4.01 -15.78 -12.67
N LEU A 82 5.29 -15.38 -12.69
CA LEU A 82 5.72 -14.05 -12.23
C LEU A 82 4.99 -12.92 -12.98
N ALA A 83 4.74 -13.10 -14.27
CA ALA A 83 3.99 -12.15 -15.09
C ALA A 83 2.56 -11.91 -14.56
N ARG A 84 1.87 -12.96 -14.08
CA ARG A 84 0.52 -12.84 -13.52
C ARG A 84 0.53 -12.00 -12.24
N LYS A 85 1.50 -12.23 -11.34
CA LYS A 85 1.61 -11.47 -10.09
C LYS A 85 1.93 -10.01 -10.33
N ARG A 86 2.87 -9.72 -11.23
CA ARG A 86 3.20 -8.35 -11.63
C ARG A 86 1.98 -7.62 -12.18
N ARG A 87 1.17 -8.30 -13.00
CA ARG A 87 -0.09 -7.74 -13.50
C ARG A 87 -1.06 -7.42 -12.35
N LEU A 88 -1.29 -8.36 -11.44
CA LEU A 88 -2.17 -8.16 -10.29
C LEU A 88 -1.69 -7.04 -9.36
N LEU A 89 -0.37 -6.91 -9.16
CA LEU A 89 0.23 -5.82 -8.39
C LEU A 89 -0.06 -4.45 -9.04
N LYS A 90 0.09 -4.34 -10.36
CA LYS A 90 -0.24 -3.11 -11.10
C LYS A 90 -1.71 -2.74 -11.01
N GLU A 91 -2.60 -3.72 -11.19
CA GLU A 91 -4.04 -3.52 -11.10
C GLU A 91 -4.45 -3.10 -9.67
N ALA A 92 -3.84 -3.67 -8.64
CA ALA A 92 -4.07 -3.26 -7.25
C ALA A 92 -3.55 -1.84 -6.98
N GLN A 93 -2.37 -1.48 -7.51
CA GLN A 93 -1.82 -0.13 -7.38
C GLN A 93 -2.71 0.92 -8.08
N ALA A 94 -3.24 0.62 -9.27
CA ALA A 94 -4.16 1.52 -9.98
C ALA A 94 -5.43 1.76 -9.16
N ARG A 95 -6.08 0.69 -8.67
CA ARG A 95 -7.28 0.80 -7.81
C ARG A 95 -7.01 1.55 -6.51
N PHE A 96 -5.83 1.37 -5.91
CA PHE A 96 -5.41 2.13 -4.74
C PHE A 96 -5.33 3.63 -5.02
N HIS A 97 -4.70 4.05 -6.12
CA HIS A 97 -4.64 5.45 -6.52
C HIS A 97 -6.02 6.05 -6.83
N GLU A 98 -6.89 5.31 -7.53
CA GLU A 98 -8.28 5.72 -7.78
C GLU A 98 -9.04 5.98 -6.47
N ARG A 99 -8.90 5.08 -5.48
CA ARG A 99 -9.56 5.24 -4.18
C ARG A 99 -9.03 6.45 -3.40
N ILE A 100 -7.72 6.67 -3.39
CA ILE A 100 -7.11 7.85 -2.76
C ILE A 100 -7.66 9.14 -3.34
N ALA A 101 -7.80 9.23 -4.67
CA ALA A 101 -8.28 10.42 -5.34
C ALA A 101 -9.72 10.81 -4.94
N THR A 102 -10.51 9.83 -4.49
CA THR A 102 -11.91 10.03 -4.06
C THR A 102 -12.11 10.04 -2.54
N ALA A 103 -11.09 9.66 -1.77
CA ALA A 103 -11.20 9.50 -0.33
C ALA A 103 -11.21 10.86 0.39
N ARG A 104 -11.98 10.94 1.48
CA ARG A 104 -12.13 12.18 2.25
C ARG A 104 -10.96 12.40 3.21
N PRO A 105 -10.31 13.57 3.22
CA PRO A 105 -9.29 13.91 4.21
C PRO A 105 -9.85 13.87 5.63
N ASN A 106 -9.07 13.37 6.58
CA ASN A 106 -9.42 13.40 8.00
C ASN A 106 -8.92 14.69 8.65
N GLU A 107 -9.82 15.66 8.83
CA GLU A 107 -9.49 16.98 9.37
C GLU A 107 -9.30 17.01 10.89
N ARG A 108 -9.75 15.98 11.62
CA ARG A 108 -9.99 16.07 13.07
C ARG A 108 -9.15 15.15 13.94
N ASN A 109 -8.69 13.98 13.47
CA ASN A 109 -7.87 13.11 14.33
C ASN A 109 -7.14 11.98 13.55
N PRO A 110 -5.82 12.05 13.31
CA PRO A 110 -5.06 10.98 12.64
C PRO A 110 -4.85 9.73 13.52
N SER A 111 -5.35 9.71 14.76
CA SER A 111 -5.25 8.55 15.65
C SER A 111 -6.40 7.56 15.40
N ALA A 112 -6.21 6.65 14.44
CA ALA A 112 -7.08 5.48 14.26
C ALA A 112 -6.30 4.19 14.59
N PRO A 113 -6.13 3.83 15.88
CA PRO A 113 -5.33 2.66 16.28
C PRO A 113 -5.86 1.34 15.72
N TRP A 114 -7.16 1.24 15.41
CA TRP A 114 -7.77 0.06 14.82
C TRP A 114 -7.26 -0.25 13.39
N ARG A 115 -6.85 0.76 12.60
CA ARG A 115 -6.40 0.55 11.21
C ARG A 115 -5.09 -0.20 11.06
N ARG A 116 -4.15 -0.05 12.00
CA ARG A 116 -2.81 -0.68 11.89
C ARG A 116 -2.85 -2.20 12.01
N ASN A 117 -3.81 -2.72 12.77
CA ASN A 117 -3.91 -4.15 13.05
C ASN A 117 -4.83 -4.87 12.07
N GLU A 118 -5.95 -4.28 11.64
CA GLU A 118 -6.97 -5.00 10.86
C GLU A 118 -6.68 -5.07 9.35
N LEU A 119 -6.01 -4.06 8.77
CA LEU A 119 -5.83 -3.95 7.31
C LEU A 119 -4.99 -5.05 6.67
N PHE A 120 -4.12 -5.70 7.44
CA PHE A 120 -3.13 -6.64 6.90
C PHE A 120 -3.27 -8.06 7.45
N LEU A 121 -4.38 -8.38 8.12
CA LEU A 121 -4.60 -9.70 8.75
C LEU A 121 -4.69 -10.85 7.74
N ALA A 122 -4.95 -10.57 6.46
CA ALA A 122 -5.17 -11.57 5.42
C ALA A 122 -3.96 -11.80 4.48
N ALA A 123 -2.80 -11.18 4.74
CA ALA A 123 -1.67 -11.12 3.81
C ALA A 123 -0.38 -11.76 4.34
#